data_AF-A0A4S1XEU4-F1
#
_entry.id   AF-A0A4S1XEU4-F1
#
_cell.length_a   1.000
_cell.length_b   1.000
_cell.length_c   1.000
_cell.angle_alpha   90.00
_cell.angle_beta   90.00
_cell.angle_gamma   90.00
#
_symmetry.space_group_name_H-M   'P 1'
#
loop_
_entity.id
_entity.type
_entity.pdbx_description
1 polymer ?
#
loop_
_entity_poly.entity_id
_entity_poly.type
_entity_poly.pdbx_seq_one_letter_code
_entity_poly.pdbx_strand_id
1 'polypeptide(L)'
;MLALSFEQTEHGFVYYHYRWSRGIPVTPEEREGYLNIPVFGSRRAWRKSLAGRQTTPKRAYGPVAWKLLQTMPFRMAIFALIFGVVGLVSGFNESNMALATVYVGAGCAMLFFGGSIIAARFRAIQR
;
A
#
# COMPACT_ATOMS: atom_id res chain seq x y z
N MET A 1 16.39 -23.48 4.80
CA MET A 1 16.26 -22.08 4.29
C MET A 1 15.45 -21.13 5.19
N LEU A 2 14.66 -21.57 6.18
CA LEU A 2 13.93 -20.68 7.12
C LEU A 2 14.84 -19.98 8.15
N ALA A 3 15.99 -20.57 8.49
CA ALA A 3 16.97 -19.98 9.40
C ALA A 3 17.58 -18.67 8.88
N LEU A 4 17.60 -18.46 7.55
CA LEU A 4 18.10 -17.24 6.90
C LEU A 4 17.20 -16.01 7.15
N SER A 5 16.00 -16.21 7.71
CA SER A 5 15.10 -15.12 8.08
C SER A 5 15.44 -14.51 9.45
N PHE A 6 16.41 -15.06 10.19
CA PHE A 6 16.79 -14.56 11.52
C PHE A 6 18.28 -14.26 11.59
N GLU A 7 18.61 -13.11 12.16
CA GLU A 7 19.97 -12.72 12.53
C GLU A 7 20.12 -12.76 14.05
N GLN A 8 21.21 -13.31 14.56
CA GLN A 8 21.49 -13.37 15.99
C GLN A 8 22.06 -12.03 16.48
N THR A 9 21.59 -11.56 17.64
CA THR A 9 22.03 -10.33 18.29
C THR A 9 22.34 -10.60 19.76
N GLU A 10 22.98 -9.67 20.47
CA GLU A 10 23.41 -9.85 21.88
C GLU A 10 22.28 -10.27 22.84
N HIS A 11 21.04 -9.91 22.54
CA HIS A 11 19.88 -10.15 23.43
C HIS A 11 18.76 -10.99 22.80
N GLY A 12 18.99 -11.61 21.64
CA GLY A 12 17.95 -12.40 20.96
C GLY A 12 18.15 -12.49 19.46
N PHE A 13 17.06 -12.39 18.69
CA PHE A 13 17.10 -12.50 17.23
C PHE A 13 16.38 -11.34 16.55
N VAL A 14 16.76 -11.07 15.30
CA VAL A 14 16.10 -10.10 14.43
C VAL A 14 15.49 -10.84 13.25
N TYR A 15 14.18 -10.76 13.11
CA TYR A 15 13.43 -11.37 12.01
C TYR A 15 13.35 -10.46 10.78
N TYR A 16 13.76 -10.97 9.62
CA TYR A 16 13.64 -10.33 8.32
C TYR A 16 12.63 -11.07 7.44
N HIS A 17 11.52 -10.41 7.14
CA HIS A 17 10.52 -10.98 6.23
C HIS A 17 10.99 -11.00 4.76
N TYR A 18 11.60 -9.92 4.27
CA TYR A 18 11.98 -9.78 2.85
C TYR A 18 13.12 -8.76 2.57
N ARG A 19 13.51 -7.93 3.54
CA ARG A 19 14.56 -6.91 3.39
C ARG A 19 15.37 -6.81 4.66
N TRP A 20 16.70 -6.82 4.54
CA TRP A 20 17.65 -6.75 5.65
C TRP A 20 17.64 -5.40 6.38
N SER A 21 16.98 -4.38 5.84
CA SER A 21 16.83 -3.06 6.47
C SER A 21 15.59 -2.91 7.36
N ARG A 22 14.83 -3.98 7.58
CA ARG A 22 13.51 -3.95 8.23
C ARG A 22 13.34 -5.13 9.19
N GLY A 23 14.31 -5.27 10.07
CA GLY A 23 14.33 -6.28 11.12
C GLY A 23 13.29 -6.03 12.20
N ILE A 24 12.69 -7.10 12.71
CA ILE A 24 11.80 -7.06 13.87
C ILE A 24 12.49 -7.84 14.99
N PRO A 25 12.78 -7.23 16.15
CA PRO A 25 13.36 -7.95 17.28
C PRO A 25 12.36 -8.99 17.77
N VAL A 26 12.85 -10.21 17.98
CA VAL A 26 12.09 -11.39 18.41
C VAL A 26 12.90 -12.17 19.44
N THR A 27 12.20 -12.83 20.36
CA THR A 27 12.85 -13.64 21.39
C THR A 27 13.27 -15.03 20.85
N PRO A 28 14.10 -15.78 21.58
CA PRO A 28 14.44 -17.16 21.21
C PRO A 28 13.20 -18.06 21.07
N GLU A 29 12.23 -17.94 21.98
CA GLU A 29 11.00 -18.72 21.98
C GLU A 29 10.14 -18.39 20.76
N GLU A 30 10.10 -17.11 20.37
CA GLU A 30 9.41 -16.65 19.17
C GLU A 30 10.05 -17.22 17.89
N ARG A 31 11.38 -17.26 17.82
CA ARG A 31 12.11 -17.89 16.70
C ARG A 31 11.79 -19.37 16.60
N GLU A 32 11.84 -20.10 17.71
CA GLU A 32 11.52 -21.53 17.73
C GLU A 32 10.06 -21.78 17.35
N GLY A 33 9.15 -20.97 17.88
CA GLY A 33 7.75 -20.96 17.50
C GLY A 33 7.56 -20.81 15.99
N TYR A 34 8.30 -19.91 15.34
CA TYR A 34 8.29 -19.74 13.88
C TYR A 34 8.88 -20.92 13.10
N LEU A 35 9.98 -21.50 13.56
CA LEU A 35 10.63 -22.62 12.89
C LEU A 35 9.77 -23.89 12.94
N ASN A 36 8.94 -24.04 13.97
CA ASN A 36 8.03 -25.16 14.15
C ASN A 36 6.72 -25.03 13.36
N ILE A 37 6.46 -23.88 12.72
CA ILE A 37 5.21 -23.70 11.98
C ILE A 37 5.27 -24.47 10.65
N PRO A 38 4.28 -25.34 10.33
CA PRO A 38 4.26 -26.09 9.07
C PRO A 38 4.33 -25.16 7.86
N VAL A 39 5.07 -25.58 6.82
CA VAL A 39 5.52 -24.71 5.70
C VAL A 39 4.37 -24.08 4.90
N PHE A 40 3.21 -24.74 4.82
CA PHE A 40 2.06 -24.27 4.04
C PHE A 40 1.10 -23.37 4.84
N GLY A 41 0.77 -22.20 4.27
CA GLY A 41 -0.26 -21.28 4.79
C GLY A 41 0.12 -20.40 5.98
N SER A 42 1.24 -20.70 6.64
CA SER A 42 1.44 -20.31 8.03
C SER A 42 2.29 -19.04 8.26
N ARG A 43 3.10 -18.64 7.27
CA ARG A 43 3.84 -17.36 7.28
C ARG A 43 2.93 -16.14 7.32
N ARG A 44 1.66 -16.29 6.94
CA ARG A 44 0.65 -15.23 7.07
C ARG A 44 0.18 -15.06 8.52
N ALA A 45 0.04 -16.17 9.25
CA ALA A 45 -0.31 -16.15 10.67
C ALA A 45 0.82 -15.53 11.51
N TRP A 46 2.07 -15.92 11.26
CA TRP A 46 3.25 -15.31 11.89
C TRP A 46 3.33 -13.78 11.70
N ARG A 47 3.13 -13.31 10.46
CA ARG A 47 3.11 -11.86 10.21
C ARG A 47 1.95 -11.13 10.90
N LYS A 48 0.86 -11.83 11.19
CA LYS A 48 -0.28 -11.28 11.92
C LYS A 48 0.02 -11.18 13.42
N SER A 49 0.77 -12.11 14.01
CA SER A 49 1.19 -12.03 15.43
C SER A 49 2.22 -10.91 15.67
N LEU A 50 3.03 -10.58 14.66
CA LEU A 50 3.96 -9.44 14.73
C LEU A 50 3.29 -8.09 14.44
N ALA A 51 2.10 -8.07 13.83
CA ALA A 51 1.45 -6.83 13.42
C ALA A 51 1.02 -6.00 14.64
N GLY A 52 1.48 -4.74 14.71
CA GLY A 52 1.09 -3.78 15.76
C GLY A 52 2.16 -3.55 16.82
N ARG A 53 3.27 -4.29 16.83
CA ARG A 53 4.42 -3.96 17.69
C ARG A 53 5.01 -2.62 17.28
N GLN A 54 5.44 -1.80 18.24
CA GLN A 54 6.12 -0.53 17.97
C GLN A 54 7.37 -0.70 17.10
N THR A 55 8.04 -1.86 17.23
CA THR A 55 9.24 -2.23 16.46
C THR A 55 8.94 -2.73 15.05
N THR A 56 7.67 -2.85 14.66
CA THR A 56 7.29 -3.30 13.32
C THR A 56 7.51 -2.18 12.31
N PRO A 57 8.29 -2.40 11.23
CA PRO A 57 8.49 -1.37 10.22
C PRO A 57 7.18 -1.05 9.51
N LYS A 58 6.92 0.25 9.29
CA LYS A 58 5.71 0.71 8.60
C LYS A 58 5.54 -0.02 7.26
N ARG A 59 4.32 -0.46 6.96
CA ARG A 59 4.00 -1.14 5.69
C ARG A 59 4.42 -0.24 4.53
N ALA A 60 4.99 -0.84 3.48
CA ALA A 60 5.40 -0.10 2.30
C ALA A 60 4.18 0.60 1.68
N TYR A 61 4.29 1.91 1.45
CA TYR A 61 3.18 2.76 0.99
C TYR A 61 2.59 2.26 -0.33
N GLY A 62 3.42 2.01 -1.35
CA GLY A 62 2.96 1.62 -2.70
C GLY A 62 2.00 0.42 -2.70
N PRO A 63 2.40 -0.76 -2.20
CA PRO A 63 1.51 -1.93 -2.15
C PRO A 63 0.22 -1.71 -1.36
N VAL A 64 0.25 -0.85 -0.33
CA VAL A 64 -0.94 -0.51 0.46
C VAL A 64 -1.86 0.41 -0.34
N ALA A 65 -1.32 1.45 -0.97
CA ALA A 65 -2.06 2.38 -1.81
C ALA A 65 -2.78 1.65 -2.96
N TRP A 66 -2.09 0.76 -3.68
CA TRP A 66 -2.70 -0.03 -4.76
C TRP A 66 -3.84 -0.93 -4.27
N LYS A 67 -3.71 -1.55 -3.09
CA LYS A 67 -4.79 -2.34 -2.49
C LYS A 67 -5.99 -1.49 -2.12
N LEU A 68 -5.76 -0.31 -1.55
CA LEU A 68 -6.83 0.64 -1.24
C LEU A 68 -7.57 1.06 -2.50
N LEU A 69 -6.85 1.44 -3.57
CA LEU A 69 -7.43 1.79 -4.86
C LEU A 69 -8.26 0.64 -5.48
N GLN A 70 -7.80 -0.61 -5.38
CA GLN A 70 -8.54 -1.78 -5.84
C GLN A 70 -9.89 -1.96 -5.12
N THR A 71 -9.92 -1.67 -3.81
CA THR A 71 -11.13 -1.79 -3.00
C THR A 71 -12.11 -0.63 -3.18
N MET A 72 -11.69 0.50 -3.75
CA MET A 72 -12.57 1.66 -3.93
C MET A 72 -13.71 1.35 -4.91
N PRO A 73 -14.95 1.82 -4.64
CA PRO A 73 -16.09 1.62 -5.53
C PRO A 73 -15.83 2.14 -6.95
N PHE A 74 -16.20 1.37 -7.97
CA PHE A 74 -16.03 1.78 -9.37
C PHE A 74 -16.78 3.09 -9.69
N ARG A 75 -17.91 3.34 -9.02
CA ARG A 75 -18.65 4.61 -9.12
C ARG A 75 -17.79 5.82 -8.78
N MET A 76 -16.85 5.72 -7.83
CA MET A 76 -15.94 6.82 -7.51
C MET A 76 -14.99 7.14 -8.66
N ALA A 77 -14.53 6.14 -9.42
CA ALA A 77 -13.72 6.38 -10.61
C ALA A 77 -14.51 7.12 -11.69
N ILE A 78 -15.77 6.70 -11.93
CA ILE A 78 -16.65 7.38 -12.88
C ILE A 78 -16.89 8.83 -12.46
N PHE A 79 -17.27 9.08 -11.20
CA PHE A 79 -17.50 10.44 -10.72
C PHE A 79 -16.23 11.29 -10.81
N ALA A 80 -15.08 10.77 -10.38
CA ALA A 80 -13.82 11.49 -10.47
C ALA A 80 -13.46 11.85 -11.93
N LEU A 81 -13.69 10.94 -12.87
CA LEU A 81 -13.47 11.24 -14.29
C LEU A 81 -14.43 12.31 -14.81
N ILE A 82 -15.73 12.22 -14.50
CA ILE A 82 -16.74 13.20 -14.94
C ILE A 82 -16.43 14.58 -14.36
N PHE A 83 -16.23 14.68 -13.04
CA PHE A 83 -15.89 15.94 -12.38
C PHE A 83 -14.52 16.46 -12.84
N GLY A 84 -13.59 15.57 -13.19
CA GLY A 84 -12.31 15.92 -13.79
C GLY A 84 -12.47 16.65 -15.13
N VAL A 85 -13.27 16.07 -16.04
CA VAL A 85 -13.58 16.69 -17.34
C VAL A 85 -14.33 18.00 -17.16
N VAL A 86 -15.35 18.03 -16.31
CA VAL A 86 -16.11 19.27 -16.02
C VAL A 86 -15.20 20.35 -15.47
N GLY A 87 -14.30 20.02 -14.53
CA GLY A 87 -13.33 20.97 -13.97
C GLY A 87 -12.38 21.54 -15.03
N LEU A 88 -11.89 20.70 -15.96
CA LEU A 88 -11.08 21.19 -17.07
C LEU A 88 -11.84 22.14 -17.98
N VAL A 89 -13.04 21.75 -18.43
CA VAL A 89 -13.87 22.57 -19.33
C VAL A 89 -14.22 23.90 -18.68
N SER A 90 -14.66 23.88 -17.42
CA SER A 90 -14.96 25.10 -16.65
C SER A 90 -13.72 25.98 -16.49
N GLY A 91 -12.56 25.38 -16.20
CA GLY A 91 -11.31 26.12 -16.02
C GLY A 91 -10.80 26.79 -17.30
N PHE A 92 -10.94 26.15 -18.46
CA PHE A 92 -10.56 26.75 -19.74
C PHE A 92 -11.53 27.84 -20.22
N ASN A 93 -12.77 27.82 -19.76
CA ASN A 93 -13.78 28.83 -20.09
C ASN A 93 -13.79 30.01 -19.10
N GLU A 94 -12.95 29.98 -18.07
CA GLU A 94 -12.93 30.97 -17.00
C GLU A 94 -12.00 32.15 -17.36
N SER A 95 -12.55 33.36 -17.29
CA SER A 95 -11.80 34.60 -17.57
C SER A 95 -10.82 34.99 -16.45
N ASN A 96 -11.13 34.59 -15.21
CA ASN A 96 -10.27 34.85 -14.07
C ASN A 96 -9.17 33.78 -13.96
N MET A 97 -7.92 34.18 -14.22
CA MET A 97 -6.78 33.26 -14.27
C MET A 97 -6.55 32.49 -12.96
N ALA A 98 -6.87 33.08 -11.80
CA ALA A 98 -6.74 32.41 -10.51
C ALA A 98 -7.76 31.26 -10.38
N LEU A 99 -9.02 31.52 -10.73
CA LEU A 99 -10.07 30.51 -10.72
C LEU A 99 -9.84 29.44 -11.78
N ALA A 100 -9.43 29.84 -12.99
CA ALA A 100 -9.05 28.93 -14.06
C ALA A 100 -8.00 27.91 -13.60
N THR A 101 -6.95 28.38 -12.93
CA THR A 101 -5.87 27.53 -12.40
C THR A 101 -6.38 26.53 -11.37
N VAL A 102 -7.28 26.96 -10.48
CA VAL A 102 -7.88 26.07 -9.47
C VAL A 102 -8.74 24.99 -10.12
N TYR A 103 -9.61 25.37 -11.06
CA TYR A 103 -10.48 24.42 -11.76
C TYR A 103 -9.69 23.41 -12.60
N VAL A 104 -8.68 23.88 -13.34
CA VAL A 104 -7.80 23.00 -14.13
C VAL A 104 -7.00 22.07 -13.22
N GLY A 105 -6.41 22.59 -12.15
CA GLY A 105 -5.64 21.80 -11.18
C GLY A 105 -6.48 20.72 -10.50
N ALA A 106 -7.68 21.09 -10.04
CA ALA A 106 -8.64 20.14 -9.47
C ALA A 106 -9.11 19.11 -10.51
N GLY A 107 -9.36 19.55 -11.74
CA GLY A 107 -9.74 18.69 -12.86
C GLY A 107 -8.69 17.62 -13.14
N CYS A 108 -7.42 18.02 -13.31
CA CYS A 108 -6.28 17.12 -13.48
C CYS A 108 -6.13 16.13 -12.32
N ALA A 109 -6.24 16.60 -11.07
CA ALA A 109 -6.14 15.75 -9.89
C ALA A 109 -7.24 14.67 -9.85
N MET A 110 -8.48 15.05 -10.20
CA MET A 110 -9.62 14.13 -10.25
C MET A 110 -9.48 13.11 -11.39
N LEU A 111 -9.00 13.52 -12.56
CA LEU A 111 -8.70 12.60 -13.67
C LEU A 111 -7.61 11.60 -13.29
N PHE A 112 -6.53 12.07 -12.67
CA PHE A 112 -5.45 11.22 -12.20
C PHE A 112 -5.95 10.21 -11.15
N PHE A 113 -6.75 10.68 -10.18
CA PHE A 113 -7.33 9.82 -9.16
C PHE A 113 -8.26 8.76 -9.77
N GLY A 114 -9.21 9.15 -10.62
CA GLY A 114 -10.11 8.22 -11.32
C GLY A 114 -9.36 7.19 -12.17
N GLY A 115 -8.36 7.64 -12.94
CA GLY A 115 -7.50 6.78 -13.74
C GLY A 115 -6.68 5.79 -12.89
N SER A 116 -6.20 6.23 -11.71
CA SER A 116 -5.45 5.37 -10.80
C SER A 116 -6.29 4.21 -10.24
N ILE A 117 -7.59 4.43 -9.97
CA ILE A 117 -8.53 3.38 -9.55
C ILE A 117 -8.72 2.35 -10.67
N ILE A 118 -8.90 2.82 -11.90
CA ILE A 118 -9.08 1.96 -13.08
C ILE A 118 -7.83 1.11 -13.30
N ALA A 119 -6.65 1.74 -13.34
CA ALA A 119 -5.37 1.06 -13.49
C ALA A 119 -5.13 0.02 -12.38
N ALA A 120 -5.50 0.36 -11.13
CA ALA A 120 -5.35 -0.54 -9.99
C ALA A 120 -6.18 -1.82 -10.14
N ARG A 121 -7.41 -1.68 -10.67
CA ARG A 121 -8.33 -2.79 -10.92
C ARG A 121 -7.89 -3.64 -12.10
N PHE A 122 -7.49 -3.06 -13.23
CA PHE A 122 -6.95 -3.82 -14.36
C PHE A 122 -5.73 -4.65 -13.99
N ARG A 123 -4.82 -4.07 -13.21
CA ARG A 123 -3.64 -4.79 -12.71
C ARG A 123 -3.99 -5.93 -11.75
N ALA A 124 -5.14 -5.87 -11.08
CA ALA A 124 -5.63 -6.96 -10.23
C ALA A 124 -6.14 -8.15 -11.04
N ILE A 125 -6.78 -7.89 -12.19
CA ILE A 125 -7.34 -8.93 -13.07
C ILE A 125 -6.23 -9.72 -13.77
N GLN A 126 -5.10 -9.07 -14.07
CA GLN A 126 -3.94 -9.69 -14.74
C GLN A 126 -3.01 -10.49 -13.80
N ARG A 127 -3.31 -10.57 -12.50
CA ARG A 127 -2.52 -11.31 -11.50
C ARG A 127 -3.27 -12.54 -11.01
#